data_AF-A0A9D0M682-F1
#
_entry.id   AF-A0A9D0M682-F1
#
_cell.length_a   1.000
_cell.length_b   1.000
_cell.length_c   1.000
_cell.angle_alpha   90.00
_cell.angle_beta   90.00
_cell.angle_gamma   90.00
#
_symmetry.space_group_name_H-M   'P 1'
#
loop_
_entity.id
_entity.type
_entity.pdbx_description
1 polymer ?
#
loop_
_entity_poly.entity_id
_entity_poly.type
_entity_poly.pdbx_seq_one_letter_code
_entity_poly.pdbx_strand_id
1 'polypeptide(L)'
;EMTDTEGNPTGISVDMAHELGKFLGRPVKIRNIAFDGLIPSLKTGKIDIIISSMTITEERSQSVTFSKPYSKAYLALLVSKDSPVEKVEDLNGKGRVIAVKKGTTGHIYAREHFPLARINVFDKESACVLEVVQKKADCFIYDQMTILTNWQKNRDTTRAILKPFQKEFEYWGMAMRKGDTELHRKVNEFLESFKESGGFNRLADKYFKEEKETFDELGIPFFFSP
;
A
#
# COMPACT_ATOMS: atom_id res chain seq x y z
N GLU A 1 -1.38 -7.36 5.81
CA GLU A 1 -0.20 -7.26 6.69
C GLU A 1 0.69 -8.47 6.59
N MET A 2 1.98 -8.26 6.90
CA MET A 2 2.93 -9.34 7.10
C MET A 2 2.48 -10.20 8.28
N THR A 3 2.91 -11.45 8.31
CA THR A 3 2.74 -12.31 9.47
C THR A 3 4.11 -12.78 9.91
N ASP A 4 4.35 -12.84 11.21
CA ASP A 4 5.53 -13.52 11.74
C ASP A 4 5.44 -15.04 11.52
N THR A 5 6.48 -15.75 11.96
CA THR A 5 6.58 -17.21 11.86
C THR A 5 5.53 -17.97 12.67
N GLU A 6 4.88 -17.30 13.63
CA GLU A 6 3.80 -17.84 14.47
C GLU A 6 2.41 -17.52 13.89
N GLY A 7 2.35 -16.74 12.81
CA GLY A 7 1.12 -16.34 12.14
C GLY A 7 0.49 -15.07 12.72
N ASN A 8 1.14 -14.37 13.64
CA ASN A 8 0.64 -13.11 14.18
C ASN A 8 0.83 -11.99 13.14
N PRO A 9 -0.15 -11.09 12.95
CA PRO A 9 0.02 -9.92 12.10
C PRO A 9 1.16 -9.03 12.61
N THR A 10 2.04 -8.60 11.70
CA THR A 10 3.16 -7.70 11.99
C THR A 10 3.29 -6.62 10.91
N GLY A 11 4.17 -5.65 11.17
CA GLY A 11 4.49 -4.58 10.25
C GLY A 11 3.99 -3.22 10.73
N ILE A 12 4.26 -2.19 9.92
CA ILE A 12 4.06 -0.81 10.33
C ILE A 12 2.61 -0.48 10.67
N SER A 13 1.64 -1.00 9.89
CA SER A 13 0.22 -0.78 10.14
C SER A 13 -0.23 -1.38 11.46
N VAL A 14 0.34 -2.52 11.85
CA VAL A 14 0.04 -3.21 13.12
C VAL A 14 0.57 -2.40 14.29
N ASP A 15 1.82 -1.96 14.23
CA ASP A 15 2.41 -1.12 15.29
C ASP A 15 1.67 0.21 15.41
N MET A 16 1.32 0.86 14.29
CA MET A 16 0.53 2.09 14.29
C MET A 16 -0.87 1.86 14.88
N ALA A 17 -1.50 0.70 14.63
CA ALA A 17 -2.77 0.34 15.26
C ALA A 17 -2.63 0.19 16.78
N HIS A 18 -1.54 -0.41 17.27
CA HIS A 18 -1.25 -0.52 18.70
C HIS A 18 -0.99 0.85 19.35
N GLU A 19 -0.27 1.75 18.68
CA GLU A 19 -0.06 3.13 19.15
C GLU A 19 -1.39 3.90 19.23
N LEU A 20 -2.26 3.77 18.22
CA LEU A 20 -3.62 4.33 18.28
C LEU A 20 -4.42 3.72 19.44
N GLY A 21 -4.35 2.41 19.64
CA GLY A 21 -5.03 1.73 20.75
C GLY A 21 -4.61 2.27 22.11
N LYS A 22 -3.30 2.47 22.33
CA LYS A 22 -2.75 3.09 23.54
C LYS A 22 -3.28 4.51 23.72
N PHE A 23 -3.25 5.32 22.66
CA PHE A 23 -3.78 6.69 22.69
C PHE A 23 -5.26 6.74 23.07
N LEU A 24 -6.06 5.78 22.57
CA LEU A 24 -7.49 5.69 22.86
C LEU A 24 -7.82 5.00 24.18
N GLY A 25 -6.84 4.39 24.86
CA GLY A 25 -7.08 3.53 26.02
C GLY A 25 -7.91 2.29 25.69
N ARG A 26 -7.74 1.71 24.49
CA ARG A 26 -8.52 0.57 24.00
C ARG A 26 -7.64 -0.62 23.61
N PRO A 27 -8.05 -1.87 23.92
CA PRO A 27 -7.37 -3.04 23.42
C PRO A 27 -7.52 -3.15 21.90
N VAL A 28 -6.45 -3.58 21.23
CA VAL A 28 -6.41 -3.71 19.77
C VAL A 28 -6.52 -5.18 19.40
N LYS A 29 -7.45 -5.48 18.48
CA LYS A 29 -7.58 -6.81 17.88
C LYS A 29 -7.39 -6.70 16.38
N ILE A 30 -6.26 -7.18 15.89
CA ILE A 30 -5.98 -7.18 14.45
C ILE A 30 -6.81 -8.25 13.76
N ARG A 31 -7.47 -7.89 12.65
CA ARG A 31 -8.20 -8.81 11.78
C ARG A 31 -7.52 -8.82 10.42
N ASN A 32 -6.93 -9.95 10.04
CA ASN A 32 -6.37 -10.13 8.72
C ASN A 32 -7.50 -10.42 7.71
N ILE A 33 -7.73 -9.50 6.79
CA ILE A 33 -8.84 -9.54 5.81
C ILE A 33 -8.23 -9.22 4.43
N ALA A 34 -8.70 -9.89 3.38
CA ALA A 34 -8.32 -9.55 2.01
C ALA A 34 -8.65 -8.08 1.70
N PHE A 35 -7.81 -7.41 0.91
CA PHE A 35 -7.88 -5.95 0.75
C PHE A 35 -9.24 -5.47 0.21
N ASP A 36 -9.81 -6.18 -0.76
CA ASP A 36 -11.14 -5.89 -1.32
C ASP A 36 -12.28 -6.11 -0.31
N GLY A 37 -12.05 -6.90 0.73
CA GLY A 37 -12.99 -7.16 1.81
C GLY A 37 -12.96 -6.13 2.95
N LEU A 38 -11.99 -5.21 2.99
CA LEU A 38 -11.79 -4.27 4.09
C LEU A 38 -12.98 -3.30 4.25
N ILE A 39 -13.36 -2.59 3.18
CA ILE A 39 -14.49 -1.64 3.21
C ILE A 39 -15.82 -2.35 3.53
N PRO A 40 -16.16 -3.49 2.90
CA PRO A 40 -17.34 -4.27 3.30
C PRO A 40 -17.34 -4.69 4.78
N SER A 41 -16.19 -5.10 5.31
CA SER A 41 -16.05 -5.50 6.72
C SER A 41 -16.24 -4.33 7.68
N LEU A 42 -15.75 -3.15 7.30
CA LEU A 42 -15.97 -1.91 8.05
C LEU A 42 -17.45 -1.52 8.05
N LYS A 43 -18.11 -1.53 6.89
CA LYS A 43 -19.54 -1.22 6.75
C LYS A 43 -20.45 -2.15 7.56
N THR A 44 -20.08 -3.43 7.66
CA THR A 44 -20.84 -4.44 8.42
C THR A 44 -20.49 -4.46 9.91
N GLY A 45 -19.60 -3.60 10.38
CA GLY A 45 -19.21 -3.53 11.79
C GLY A 45 -18.31 -4.68 12.25
N LYS A 46 -17.75 -5.49 11.34
CA LYS A 46 -16.80 -6.55 11.68
C LYS A 46 -15.45 -6.00 12.17
N ILE A 47 -15.11 -4.78 11.74
CA ILE A 47 -13.95 -4.00 12.16
C ILE A 47 -14.38 -2.54 12.40
N ASP A 48 -13.62 -1.80 13.19
CA ASP A 48 -13.89 -0.39 13.52
C ASP A 48 -13.08 0.60 12.70
N ILE A 49 -11.86 0.21 12.32
CA ILE A 49 -10.94 1.05 11.56
C ILE A 49 -10.10 0.20 10.60
N ILE A 50 -9.78 0.75 9.45
CA ILE A 50 -8.84 0.18 8.48
C ILE A 50 -7.53 0.96 8.55
N ILE A 51 -6.46 0.25 8.88
CA ILE A 51 -5.08 0.75 8.84
C ILE A 51 -4.29 -0.23 7.98
N SER A 52 -4.21 0.02 6.67
CA SER A 52 -3.69 -0.94 5.69
C SER A 52 -3.24 -0.24 4.40
N SER A 53 -2.55 0.92 4.52
CA SER A 53 -2.08 1.72 3.37
C SER A 53 -3.17 2.01 2.33
N MET A 54 -4.39 2.30 2.81
CA MET A 54 -5.54 2.47 1.93
C MET A 54 -5.52 3.87 1.31
N THR A 55 -5.37 3.92 -0.02
CA THR A 55 -5.51 5.17 -0.77
C THR A 55 -6.89 5.79 -0.58
N ILE A 56 -6.91 7.08 -0.25
CA ILE A 56 -8.08 7.94 -0.26
C ILE A 56 -8.45 8.18 -1.72
N THR A 57 -9.60 7.65 -2.14
CA THR A 57 -10.19 7.91 -3.46
C THR A 57 -11.59 8.45 -3.30
N GLU A 58 -12.12 9.11 -4.34
CA GLU A 58 -13.49 9.63 -4.34
C GLU A 58 -14.50 8.48 -4.11
N GLU A 59 -14.39 7.41 -4.88
CA GLU A 59 -15.24 6.21 -4.76
C GLU A 59 -15.24 5.62 -3.33
N ARG A 60 -14.06 5.48 -2.73
CA ARG A 60 -13.95 4.96 -1.35
C ARG A 60 -14.55 5.96 -0.36
N SER A 61 -14.31 7.25 -0.55
CA SER A 61 -14.82 8.32 0.31
C SER A 61 -16.34 8.42 0.29
N GLN A 62 -17.01 7.95 -0.76
CA GLN A 62 -18.48 7.80 -0.76
C GLN A 62 -18.95 6.70 0.21
N SER A 63 -18.14 5.66 0.43
CA SER A 63 -18.47 4.51 1.26
C SER A 63 -18.00 4.58 2.71
N VAL A 64 -16.92 5.32 2.98
CA VAL A 64 -16.26 5.39 4.31
C VAL A 64 -15.89 6.84 4.65
N THR A 65 -15.53 7.09 5.91
CA THR A 65 -14.90 8.35 6.33
C THR A 65 -13.41 8.11 6.51
N PHE A 66 -12.57 8.85 5.80
CA PHE A 66 -11.12 8.82 6.00
C PHE A 66 -10.67 9.84 7.05
N SER A 67 -9.57 9.54 7.73
CA SER A 67 -8.79 10.51 8.49
C SER A 67 -8.14 11.56 7.58
N LYS A 68 -7.51 12.57 8.18
CA LYS A 68 -6.44 13.33 7.52
C LYS A 68 -5.40 12.35 6.92
N PRO A 69 -4.81 12.69 5.77
CA PRO A 69 -3.80 11.85 5.16
C PRO A 69 -2.57 11.74 6.06
N TYR A 70 -1.96 10.56 6.12
CA TYR A 70 -0.75 10.31 6.92
C TYR A 70 0.47 9.93 6.06
N SER A 71 0.27 9.69 4.77
CA SER A 71 1.33 9.27 3.85
C SER A 71 0.98 9.68 2.41
N LYS A 72 2.02 9.86 1.58
CA LYS A 72 1.94 10.04 0.13
C LYS A 72 2.60 8.84 -0.56
N ALA A 73 1.98 8.34 -1.63
CA ALA A 73 2.50 7.24 -2.41
C ALA A 73 2.33 7.51 -3.90
N TYR A 74 3.24 7.01 -4.72
CA TYR A 74 2.97 6.78 -6.13
C TYR A 74 2.89 5.29 -6.41
N LEU A 75 2.22 4.92 -7.50
CA LEU A 75 2.38 3.61 -8.10
C LEU A 75 3.76 3.48 -8.76
N ALA A 76 4.28 2.27 -8.71
CA ALA A 76 5.55 1.83 -9.27
C ALA A 76 5.40 0.42 -9.85
N LEU A 77 6.44 -0.06 -10.52
CA LEU A 77 6.44 -1.35 -11.19
C LEU A 77 7.56 -2.24 -10.64
N LEU A 78 7.20 -3.46 -10.22
CA LEU A 78 8.14 -4.56 -10.06
C LEU A 78 8.11 -5.32 -11.39
N VAL A 79 9.21 -5.34 -12.10
CA VAL A 79 9.29 -5.88 -13.46
C VAL A 79 10.17 -7.13 -13.45
N SER A 80 9.78 -8.13 -14.24
CA SER A 80 10.61 -9.32 -14.46
C SER A 80 11.91 -8.89 -15.14
N LYS A 81 13.05 -9.43 -14.70
CA LYS A 81 14.37 -8.97 -15.15
C LYS A 81 14.57 -9.10 -16.66
N ASP A 82 13.96 -10.10 -17.28
CA ASP A 82 14.05 -10.36 -18.72
C ASP A 82 12.90 -9.72 -19.52
N SER A 83 11.96 -9.04 -18.86
CA SER A 83 10.85 -8.37 -19.56
C SER A 83 11.36 -7.10 -20.25
N PRO A 84 10.94 -6.80 -21.49
CA PRO A 84 11.33 -5.59 -22.21
C PRO A 84 10.57 -4.33 -21.76
N VAL A 85 9.96 -4.30 -20.58
CA VAL A 85 9.21 -3.16 -20.04
C VAL A 85 10.14 -2.19 -19.31
N GLU A 86 10.51 -1.07 -19.92
CA GLU A 86 11.38 -0.05 -19.30
C GLU A 86 10.61 1.08 -18.62
N LYS A 87 9.35 1.27 -19.01
CA LYS A 87 8.46 2.33 -18.50
C LYS A 87 7.00 1.90 -18.57
N VAL A 88 6.14 2.66 -17.91
CA VAL A 88 4.72 2.34 -17.79
C VAL A 88 4.02 2.22 -19.15
N GLU A 89 4.46 3.01 -20.14
CA GLU A 89 3.86 3.04 -21.48
C GLU A 89 4.08 1.73 -22.25
N ASP A 90 5.13 0.97 -21.93
CA ASP A 90 5.46 -0.30 -22.60
C ASP A 90 4.48 -1.43 -22.23
N LEU A 91 3.62 -1.18 -21.23
CA LEU A 91 2.64 -2.15 -20.73
C LEU A 91 1.38 -2.26 -21.59
N ASN A 92 1.03 -1.26 -22.40
CA ASN A 92 -0.19 -1.31 -23.23
C ASN A 92 0.02 -2.05 -24.57
N GLY A 93 0.53 -3.29 -24.51
CA GLY A 93 0.83 -4.10 -25.69
C GLY A 93 0.10 -5.44 -25.68
N LYS A 94 -0.33 -5.89 -26.87
CA LYS A 94 -0.83 -7.27 -27.04
C LYS A 94 0.28 -8.24 -26.65
N GLY A 95 -0.01 -9.12 -25.69
CA GLY A 95 0.97 -10.07 -25.15
C GLY A 95 1.64 -9.64 -23.84
N ARG A 96 1.39 -8.42 -23.35
CA ARG A 96 1.81 -8.00 -22.02
C ARG A 96 0.95 -8.65 -20.95
N VAL A 97 1.59 -9.13 -19.88
CA VAL A 97 0.91 -9.73 -18.73
C VAL A 97 1.22 -8.91 -17.48
N ILE A 98 0.17 -8.35 -16.87
CA ILE A 98 0.28 -7.48 -15.70
C ILE A 98 -0.37 -8.22 -14.53
N ALA A 99 0.41 -8.52 -13.49
CA ALA A 99 -0.11 -8.97 -12.22
C ALA A 99 -0.62 -7.76 -11.42
N VAL A 100 -1.79 -7.89 -10.79
CA VAL A 100 -2.35 -6.85 -9.92
C VAL A 100 -3.03 -7.48 -8.71
N LYS A 101 -2.94 -6.80 -7.57
CA LYS A 101 -3.66 -7.21 -6.36
C LYS A 101 -5.08 -6.67 -6.40
N LYS A 102 -6.06 -7.53 -6.18
CA LYS A 102 -7.48 -7.21 -6.26
C LYS A 102 -7.84 -6.02 -5.38
N GLY A 103 -8.62 -5.11 -5.95
CA GLY A 103 -9.17 -3.94 -5.26
C GLY A 103 -8.20 -2.77 -4.99
N THR A 104 -6.92 -2.87 -5.38
CA THR A 104 -5.95 -1.78 -5.17
C THR A 104 -6.00 -0.73 -6.27
N THR A 105 -5.38 0.43 -6.03
CA THR A 105 -5.25 1.48 -7.06
C THR A 105 -4.43 1.02 -8.25
N GLY A 106 -3.41 0.17 -8.05
CA GLY A 106 -2.69 -0.48 -9.15
C GLY A 106 -3.58 -1.37 -10.03
N HIS A 107 -4.55 -2.09 -9.45
CA HIS A 107 -5.54 -2.86 -10.22
C HIS A 107 -6.47 -1.96 -11.04
N ILE A 108 -6.97 -0.88 -10.42
CA ILE A 108 -7.84 0.09 -11.10
C ILE A 108 -7.09 0.76 -12.26
N TYR A 109 -5.88 1.26 -11.98
CA TYR A 109 -5.02 1.91 -12.95
C TYR A 109 -4.73 1.00 -14.15
N ALA A 110 -4.35 -0.26 -13.90
CA ALA A 110 -4.05 -1.21 -14.97
C ALA A 110 -5.25 -1.44 -15.90
N ARG A 111 -6.46 -1.58 -15.33
CA ARG A 111 -7.69 -1.80 -16.10
C ARG A 111 -8.06 -0.60 -16.98
N GLU A 112 -7.81 0.61 -16.50
CA GLU A 112 -8.16 1.84 -17.21
C GLU A 112 -7.15 2.18 -18.32
N HIS A 113 -5.86 1.90 -18.09
CA HIS A 113 -4.78 2.40 -18.96
C HIS A 113 -4.19 1.33 -19.89
N PHE A 114 -4.34 0.04 -19.58
CA PHE A 114 -3.75 -1.06 -20.37
C PHE A 114 -4.79 -2.03 -20.93
N PRO A 115 -5.79 -1.56 -21.70
CA PRO A 115 -6.85 -2.41 -22.23
C PRO A 115 -6.35 -3.48 -23.21
N LEU A 116 -5.13 -3.34 -23.76
CA LEU A 116 -4.53 -4.33 -24.66
C LEU A 116 -3.70 -5.41 -23.93
N ALA A 117 -3.39 -5.19 -22.66
CA ALA A 117 -2.66 -6.13 -21.83
C ALA A 117 -3.58 -7.19 -21.21
N ARG A 118 -3.03 -8.35 -20.89
CA ARG A 118 -3.68 -9.34 -20.04
C ARG A 118 -3.45 -8.97 -18.57
N ILE A 119 -4.54 -8.68 -17.86
CA ILE A 119 -4.49 -8.34 -16.43
C ILE A 119 -4.81 -9.60 -15.61
N ASN A 120 -3.82 -10.13 -14.90
CA ASN A 120 -4.00 -11.24 -13.96
C ASN A 120 -4.24 -10.67 -12.56
N VAL A 121 -5.41 -10.95 -11.99
CA VAL A 121 -5.83 -10.41 -10.69
C VAL A 121 -5.65 -11.46 -9.59
N PHE A 122 -5.00 -11.08 -8.49
CA PHE A 122 -4.72 -11.97 -7.36
C PHE A 122 -5.20 -11.37 -6.03
N ASP A 123 -5.56 -12.24 -5.08
CA ASP A 123 -6.00 -11.79 -3.75
C ASP A 123 -4.83 -11.38 -2.84
N LYS A 124 -3.62 -11.92 -3.08
CA LYS A 124 -2.42 -11.69 -2.26
C LYS A 124 -1.32 -10.99 -3.05
N GLU A 125 -0.65 -10.04 -2.40
CA GLU A 125 0.53 -9.36 -2.94
C GLU A 125 1.65 -10.34 -3.28
N SER A 126 1.93 -11.30 -2.37
CA SER A 126 2.97 -12.31 -2.58
C SER A 126 2.72 -13.18 -3.82
N ALA A 127 1.46 -13.39 -4.21
CA ALA A 127 1.13 -14.07 -5.46
C ALA A 127 1.47 -13.22 -6.69
N CYS A 128 1.19 -11.91 -6.66
CA CYS A 128 1.61 -11.00 -7.73
C CYS A 128 3.13 -10.97 -7.90
N VAL A 129 3.87 -10.85 -6.79
CA VAL A 129 5.34 -10.86 -6.80
C VAL A 129 5.87 -12.17 -7.36
N LEU A 130 5.28 -13.31 -6.97
CA LEU A 130 5.68 -14.62 -7.46
C LEU A 130 5.51 -14.75 -8.98
N GLU A 131 4.44 -14.22 -9.56
CA GLU A 131 4.24 -14.25 -11.01
C GLU A 131 5.32 -13.48 -11.77
N VAL A 132 5.78 -12.36 -11.21
CA VAL A 132 6.90 -11.59 -11.78
C VAL A 132 8.22 -12.35 -11.65
N VAL A 133 8.51 -12.86 -10.45
CA VAL A 133 9.73 -13.65 -10.17
C VAL A 133 9.82 -14.89 -11.06
N GLN A 134 8.69 -15.56 -11.30
CA GLN A 134 8.60 -16.74 -12.16
C GLN A 134 8.48 -16.41 -13.65
N LYS A 135 8.59 -15.13 -14.04
CA LYS A 135 8.48 -14.66 -15.43
C LYS A 135 7.15 -14.98 -16.10
N LYS A 136 6.09 -15.20 -15.31
CA LYS A 136 4.71 -15.43 -15.79
C LYS A 136 3.95 -14.12 -16.02
N ALA A 137 4.37 -13.05 -15.34
CA ALA A 137 3.94 -11.68 -15.59
C ALA A 137 5.14 -10.80 -15.95
N ASP A 138 4.93 -9.84 -16.85
CA ASP A 138 5.92 -8.81 -17.17
C ASP A 138 6.17 -7.91 -15.96
N CYS A 139 5.10 -7.51 -15.27
CA CYS A 139 5.20 -6.66 -14.09
C CYS A 139 4.08 -6.86 -13.07
N PHE A 140 4.31 -6.32 -11.88
CA PHE A 140 3.32 -6.08 -10.84
C PHE A 140 3.26 -4.57 -10.55
N ILE A 141 2.05 -4.00 -10.56
CA ILE A 141 1.79 -2.58 -10.28
C ILE A 141 1.32 -2.40 -8.84
N TYR A 142 2.06 -1.63 -8.05
CA TYR A 142 1.74 -1.37 -6.64
C TYR A 142 2.46 -0.11 -6.13
N ASP A 143 2.28 0.26 -4.86
CA ASP A 143 2.95 1.44 -4.28
C ASP A 143 4.48 1.30 -4.25
N GLN A 144 5.18 2.43 -4.39
CA GLN A 144 6.65 2.51 -4.45
C GLN A 144 7.37 1.76 -3.31
N MET A 145 6.87 1.85 -2.07
CA MET A 145 7.54 1.25 -0.92
C MET A 145 7.50 -0.27 -1.01
N THR A 146 6.31 -0.82 -1.28
CA THR A 146 6.14 -2.26 -1.49
C THR A 146 6.95 -2.78 -2.68
N ILE A 147 7.00 -2.02 -3.79
CA ILE A 147 7.80 -2.39 -4.96
C ILE A 147 9.30 -2.41 -4.63
N LEU A 148 9.80 -1.40 -3.90
CA LEU A 148 11.19 -1.35 -3.46
C LEU A 148 11.54 -2.55 -2.58
N THR A 149 10.79 -2.79 -1.50
CA THR A 149 11.08 -3.89 -0.56
C THR A 149 11.02 -5.26 -1.26
N ASN A 150 10.07 -5.48 -2.18
CA ASN A 150 10.00 -6.73 -2.93
C ASN A 150 11.12 -6.87 -3.96
N TRP A 151 11.55 -5.79 -4.61
CA TRP A 151 12.71 -5.82 -5.50
C TRP A 151 13.99 -6.13 -4.74
N GLN A 152 14.23 -5.49 -3.59
CA GLN A 152 15.41 -5.77 -2.74
C GLN A 152 15.50 -7.25 -2.34
N LYS A 153 14.36 -7.90 -2.06
CA LYS A 153 14.28 -9.33 -1.75
C LYS A 153 14.45 -10.25 -2.96
N ASN A 154 14.28 -9.74 -4.19
CA ASN A 154 14.26 -10.53 -5.43
C ASN A 154 15.15 -9.92 -6.53
N ARG A 155 16.29 -9.31 -6.16
CA ARG A 155 17.19 -8.59 -7.10
C ARG A 155 17.73 -9.45 -8.25
N ASP A 156 17.80 -10.76 -8.04
CA ASP A 156 18.32 -11.69 -9.04
C ASP A 156 17.35 -11.90 -10.21
N THR A 157 16.05 -11.78 -9.96
CA THR A 157 14.97 -12.13 -10.92
C THR A 157 14.09 -10.95 -11.30
N THR A 158 14.23 -9.82 -10.61
CA THR A 158 13.38 -8.63 -10.81
C THR A 158 14.18 -7.34 -10.87
N ARG A 159 13.52 -6.30 -11.38
CA ARG A 159 13.97 -4.91 -11.37
C ARG A 159 12.82 -4.00 -10.92
N ALA A 160 13.13 -2.84 -10.36
CA ALA A 160 12.12 -1.87 -9.95
C ALA A 160 12.14 -0.63 -10.85
N ILE A 161 10.96 -0.18 -11.29
CA ILE A 161 10.75 1.15 -11.87
C ILE A 161 10.01 1.96 -10.81
N LEU A 162 10.78 2.70 -10.00
CA LEU A 162 10.28 3.46 -8.86
C LEU A 162 9.93 4.91 -9.20
N LYS A 163 10.37 5.41 -10.36
CA LYS A 163 10.05 6.78 -10.77
C LYS A 163 8.53 6.91 -10.94
N PRO A 164 7.91 7.95 -10.34
CA PRO A 164 6.50 8.20 -10.51
C PRO A 164 6.11 8.31 -11.99
N PHE A 165 5.10 7.56 -12.39
CA PHE A 165 4.47 7.70 -13.71
C PHE A 165 3.09 8.38 -13.64
N GLN A 166 2.55 8.55 -12.44
CA GLN A 166 1.37 9.38 -12.18
C GLN A 166 1.81 10.82 -11.94
N LYS A 167 1.03 11.79 -12.43
CA LYS A 167 1.29 13.22 -12.17
C LYS A 167 1.09 13.57 -10.70
N GLU A 168 -0.01 13.08 -10.14
CA GLU A 168 -0.41 13.32 -8.75
C GLU A 168 -0.05 12.11 -7.89
N PHE A 169 0.40 12.36 -6.66
CA PHE A 169 0.54 11.30 -5.65
C PHE A 169 -0.84 10.88 -5.11
N GLU A 170 -0.89 9.68 -4.58
CA GLU A 170 -1.99 9.11 -3.82
C GLU A 170 -1.77 9.36 -2.33
N TYR A 171 -2.84 9.75 -1.62
CA TYR A 171 -2.79 9.88 -0.16
C TYR A 171 -3.29 8.60 0.51
N TRP A 172 -2.62 8.16 1.57
CA TRP A 172 -3.16 7.12 2.45
C TRP A 172 -3.84 7.72 3.67
N GLY A 173 -4.97 7.11 4.05
CA GLY A 173 -5.74 7.49 5.24
C GLY A 173 -6.18 6.27 6.03
N MET A 174 -6.48 6.49 7.32
CA MET A 174 -7.18 5.51 8.13
C MET A 174 -8.68 5.62 7.83
N ALA A 175 -9.34 4.51 7.49
CA ALA A 175 -10.76 4.54 7.14
C ALA A 175 -11.64 4.05 8.30
N MET A 176 -12.72 4.77 8.55
CA MET A 176 -13.72 4.50 9.57
C MET A 176 -15.10 4.44 8.94
N ARG A 177 -16.07 3.87 9.66
CA ARG A 177 -17.46 3.82 9.16
C ARG A 177 -17.94 5.23 8.82
N LYS A 178 -18.69 5.33 7.71
CA LYS A 178 -19.24 6.61 7.26
C LYS A 178 -20.07 7.23 8.38
N GLY A 179 -19.76 8.47 8.74
CA GLY A 179 -20.47 9.21 9.78
C GLY A 179 -20.02 8.95 11.23
N ASP A 180 -18.99 8.13 11.47
CA ASP A 180 -18.42 7.93 12.82
C ASP A 180 -17.56 9.15 13.23
N THR A 181 -18.23 10.24 13.62
CA THR A 181 -17.60 11.55 13.87
C THR A 181 -16.67 11.54 15.08
N GLU A 182 -17.00 10.78 16.13
CA GLU A 182 -16.19 10.72 17.34
C GLU A 182 -14.90 9.92 17.13
N LEU A 183 -14.97 8.76 16.46
CA LEU A 183 -13.75 8.03 16.11
C LEU A 183 -12.89 8.84 15.13
N HIS A 184 -13.51 9.52 14.16
CA HIS A 184 -12.81 10.39 13.21
C HIS A 184 -12.04 11.52 13.90
N ARG A 185 -12.67 12.23 14.86
CA ARG A 185 -11.99 13.27 15.65
C ARG A 185 -10.78 12.69 16.39
N LYS A 186 -10.97 11.60 17.12
CA LYS A 186 -9.91 10.95 17.91
C LYS A 186 -8.76 10.42 17.08
N VAL A 187 -9.04 9.85 15.90
CA VAL A 187 -8.02 9.38 14.97
C VAL A 187 -7.20 10.56 14.43
N ASN A 188 -7.84 11.68 14.11
CA ASN A 188 -7.10 12.86 13.66
C ASN A 188 -6.25 13.50 14.77
N GLU A 189 -6.74 13.53 16.01
CA GLU A 189 -5.95 13.95 17.18
C GLU A 189 -4.75 13.04 17.40
N PHE A 190 -4.95 11.72 17.27
CA PHE A 190 -3.85 10.76 17.30
C PHE A 190 -2.82 11.05 16.21
N LEU A 191 -3.23 11.21 14.94
CA LEU A 191 -2.29 11.44 13.84
C LEU A 191 -1.46 12.71 14.03
N GLU A 192 -2.07 13.77 14.57
CA GLU A 192 -1.37 15.02 14.91
C GLU A 192 -0.33 14.78 16.02
N SER A 193 -0.76 14.23 17.16
CA SER A 193 0.12 13.93 18.30
C SER A 193 1.22 12.92 17.95
N PHE A 194 0.90 11.94 17.10
CA PHE A 194 1.84 10.93 16.63
C PHE A 194 2.89 11.54 15.69
N LYS A 195 2.50 12.53 14.87
CA LYS A 195 3.45 13.32 14.06
C LYS A 195 4.36 14.18 14.94
N GLU A 196 3.78 14.98 15.84
CA GLU A 196 4.53 15.89 16.73
C GLU A 196 5.52 15.15 17.63
N SER A 197 5.14 13.98 18.13
CA SER A 197 6.02 13.16 18.96
C SER A 197 7.08 12.39 18.16
N GLY A 198 7.12 12.50 16.83
CA GLY A 198 8.06 11.78 15.97
C GLY A 198 7.73 10.28 15.78
N GLY A 199 6.48 9.88 16.02
CA GLY A 199 6.00 8.51 15.88
C GLY A 199 6.17 7.92 14.49
N PHE A 200 5.86 8.69 13.43
CA PHE A 200 6.10 8.26 12.05
C PHE A 200 7.59 8.00 11.79
N ASN A 201 8.47 8.87 12.28
CA ASN A 201 9.91 8.68 12.14
C ASN A 201 10.38 7.42 12.84
N ARG A 202 9.94 7.18 14.08
CA ARG A 202 10.26 5.94 14.82
C ARG A 202 9.83 4.68 14.07
N LEU A 203 8.60 4.64 13.56
CA LEU A 203 8.14 3.48 12.79
C LEU A 203 8.90 3.35 11.48
N ALA A 204 9.19 4.45 10.81
CA ALA A 204 9.94 4.44 9.57
C ALA A 204 11.41 3.99 9.79
N ASP A 205 12.05 4.37 10.88
CA ASP A 205 13.41 3.91 11.24
C ASP A 205 13.42 2.42 11.60
N LYS A 206 12.36 1.93 12.24
CA LYS A 206 12.21 0.51 12.59
C LYS A 206 12.02 -0.37 11.36
N TYR A 207 11.24 0.09 10.37
CA TYR A 207 10.79 -0.76 9.26
C TYR A 207 11.43 -0.46 7.92
N PHE A 208 11.95 0.74 7.71
CA PHE A 208 12.31 1.25 6.39
C PHE A 208 13.67 1.98 6.38
N LYS A 209 14.60 1.58 7.25
CA LYS A 209 15.90 2.26 7.36
C LYS A 209 16.67 2.21 6.03
N GLU A 210 16.80 1.03 5.44
CA GLU A 210 17.49 0.83 4.14
C GLU A 210 16.69 1.44 2.98
N GLU A 211 15.37 1.39 3.05
CA GLU A 211 14.49 1.96 2.03
C GLU A 211 14.52 3.50 2.01
N LYS A 212 14.66 4.15 3.17
CA LYS A 212 14.89 5.60 3.26
C LYS A 212 16.16 6.00 2.53
N GLU A 213 17.27 5.33 2.82
CA GLU A 213 18.56 5.58 2.17
C GLU A 213 18.44 5.41 0.65
N THR A 214 17.76 4.35 0.20
CA THR A 214 17.53 4.11 -1.24
C THR A 214 16.66 5.21 -1.87
N PHE A 215 15.61 5.68 -1.20
CA PHE A 215 14.75 6.74 -1.71
C PHE A 215 15.49 8.08 -1.81
N ASP A 216 16.33 8.40 -0.83
CA ASP A 216 17.19 9.60 -0.84
C ASP A 216 18.19 9.56 -2.00
N GLU A 217 18.86 8.42 -2.23
CA GLU A 217 19.77 8.22 -3.37
C GLU A 217 19.07 8.38 -4.72
N LEU A 218 17.81 7.94 -4.82
CA LEU A 218 16.99 8.03 -6.04
C LEU A 218 16.30 9.40 -6.20
N GLY A 219 16.42 10.30 -5.23
CA GLY A 219 15.73 11.60 -5.22
C GLY A 219 14.19 11.47 -5.15
N ILE A 220 13.69 10.38 -4.55
CA ILE A 220 12.27 10.10 -4.40
C ILE A 220 11.83 10.54 -3.00
N PRO A 221 10.82 11.42 -2.85
CA PRO A 221 10.33 11.82 -1.53
C PRO A 221 9.83 10.62 -0.72
N PHE A 222 10.27 10.53 0.54
CA PHE A 222 9.82 9.47 1.43
C PHE A 222 8.35 9.62 1.83
N PHE A 223 7.64 8.49 1.94
CA PHE A 223 6.17 8.47 1.99
C PHE A 223 5.55 9.07 3.28
N PHE A 224 6.26 9.03 4.41
CA PHE A 224 5.86 9.72 5.65
C PHE A 224 6.43 11.16 5.77
N SER A 225 7.10 11.66 4.74
CA SER A 225 7.69 13.00 4.81
C SER A 225 6.58 14.05 4.98
N PRO A 226 6.72 14.98 5.94
CA PRO A 226 5.72 15.99 6.28
C PRO A 226 5.25 16.88 5.12
#